data_AF-A0A972R3G1-F1
#
_entry.id   AF-A0A972R3G1-F1
#
_cell.length_a   1.000
_cell.length_b   1.000
_cell.length_c   1.000
_cell.angle_alpha   90.00
_cell.angle_beta   90.00
_cell.angle_gamma   90.00
#
_symmetry.space_group_name_H-M   'P 1'
#
loop_
_entity.id
_entity.type
_entity.pdbx_description
1 polymer ?
#
loop_
_entity_poly.entity_id
_entity_poly.type
_entity_poly.pdbx_seq_one_letter_code
_entity_poly.pdbx_strand_id
1 'polypeptide(L)'
;MSGSPDDFANFVDLGYQNAKITVFLRSDKGSVLTEVDTTLQRFIDGHFQDTNATITGMAKILLIVRNMVVRGQFMSIITSLVLIWLLTTLLFRSPILGLYCTAPLFFAVFLNFATMGLSGITLSIETMVTSSLAIGVGVDYAIHFIHAYREQVRRTGDLESAVLSTMGTAGTAIVFNSITVALGFAIMMLSTFKGVEHMGMLLGLTMITSAFGALTINPVLFLILKPRAITKLIGSSPGNQAKREGLTP
;
A
#
# COMPACT_ATOMS: atom_id res chain seq x y z
N MET A 1 -50.09 -10.74 21.82
CA MET A 1 -50.40 -9.41 21.24
C MET A 1 -51.91 -9.33 21.09
N SER A 2 -52.53 -8.21 21.46
CA SER A 2 -53.99 -8.09 21.63
C SER A 2 -54.76 -7.85 20.34
N GLY A 3 -54.05 -7.58 19.25
CA GLY A 3 -54.65 -7.32 17.93
C GLY A 3 -55.28 -5.92 17.82
N SER A 4 -55.03 -5.03 18.78
CA SER A 4 -55.48 -3.64 18.71
C SER A 4 -54.65 -2.85 17.69
N PRO A 5 -55.23 -1.85 17.00
CA PRO A 5 -54.49 -0.99 16.06
C PRO A 5 -53.28 -0.29 16.70
N ASP A 6 -53.35 0.03 18.00
CA ASP A 6 -52.28 0.66 18.77
C ASP A 6 -51.05 -0.25 18.95
N ASP A 7 -51.24 -1.59 18.94
CA ASP A 7 -50.12 -2.56 19.04
C ASP A 7 -49.17 -2.47 17.83
N PHE A 8 -49.64 -1.95 16.69
CA PHE A 8 -48.88 -1.88 15.43
C PHE A 8 -48.33 -0.49 15.11
N ALA A 9 -48.75 0.56 15.82
CA ALA A 9 -48.39 1.96 15.54
C ALA A 9 -46.87 2.23 15.56
N ASN A 10 -46.09 1.40 16.26
CA ASN A 10 -44.62 1.51 16.31
C ASN A 10 -43.89 0.84 15.13
N PHE A 11 -44.60 0.07 14.31
CA PHE A 11 -44.04 -0.71 13.22
C PHE A 11 -44.49 -0.21 11.84
N VAL A 12 -45.62 0.48 11.74
CA VAL A 12 -46.16 0.98 10.46
C VAL A 12 -46.23 2.51 10.40
N ASP A 13 -46.18 3.06 9.21
CA ASP A 13 -46.42 4.49 8.99
C ASP A 13 -47.92 4.85 9.13
N LEU A 14 -48.22 6.15 9.27
CA LEU A 14 -49.60 6.64 9.42
C LEU A 14 -50.50 6.28 8.23
N GLY A 15 -49.91 6.06 7.05
CA GLY A 15 -50.61 5.65 5.84
C GLY A 15 -50.79 4.13 5.70
N TYR A 16 -50.26 3.32 6.61
CA TYR A 16 -50.22 1.86 6.53
C TYR A 16 -49.63 1.31 5.21
N GLN A 17 -48.71 2.05 4.60
CA GLN A 17 -48.02 1.69 3.37
C GLN A 17 -46.64 1.09 3.62
N ASN A 18 -46.00 1.44 4.74
CA ASN A 18 -44.64 1.03 5.05
C ASN A 18 -44.57 0.39 6.43
N ALA A 19 -43.84 -0.72 6.54
CA ALA A 19 -43.56 -1.40 7.81
C ALA A 19 -42.05 -1.49 8.07
N LYS A 20 -41.62 -1.28 9.32
CA LYS A 20 -40.21 -1.37 9.75
C LYS A 20 -40.03 -2.48 10.78
N ILE A 21 -39.24 -3.49 10.43
CA ILE A 21 -38.81 -4.55 11.36
C ILE A 21 -37.37 -4.28 11.78
N THR A 22 -37.10 -4.25 13.09
CA THR A 22 -35.76 -4.00 13.63
C THR A 22 -35.19 -5.29 14.19
N VAL A 23 -34.01 -5.69 13.71
CA VAL A 23 -33.27 -6.86 14.19
C VAL A 23 -31.99 -6.39 14.88
N PHE A 24 -31.80 -6.78 16.14
CA PHE A 24 -30.59 -6.46 16.90
C PHE A 24 -29.56 -7.57 16.74
N LEU A 25 -28.36 -7.21 16.26
CA LEU A 25 -27.25 -8.12 16.12
C LEU A 25 -26.33 -8.03 17.34
N ARG A 26 -25.86 -9.19 17.82
CA ARG A 26 -24.90 -9.28 18.93
C ARG A 26 -23.43 -9.25 18.48
N SER A 27 -23.17 -9.17 17.18
CA SER A 27 -21.82 -9.18 16.62
C SER A 27 -21.68 -8.23 15.45
N ASP A 28 -20.54 -7.55 15.39
CA ASP A 28 -20.05 -6.68 14.34
C ASP A 28 -19.04 -7.38 13.41
N LYS A 29 -18.74 -8.67 13.65
CA LYS A 29 -17.82 -9.46 12.83
C LYS A 29 -18.34 -9.48 11.40
N GLY A 30 -17.50 -9.06 10.47
CA GLY A 30 -17.95 -8.92 9.08
C GLY A 30 -18.38 -10.23 8.40
N SER A 31 -17.91 -11.41 8.86
CA SER A 31 -18.45 -12.70 8.42
C SER A 31 -19.91 -12.89 8.83
N VAL A 32 -20.23 -12.58 10.08
CA VAL A 32 -21.60 -12.63 10.63
C VAL A 32 -22.50 -11.61 9.92
N LEU A 33 -22.01 -10.38 9.72
CA LEU A 33 -22.77 -9.36 8.99
C LEU A 33 -23.09 -9.81 7.56
N THR A 34 -22.14 -10.46 6.88
CA THR A 34 -22.33 -10.97 5.52
C THR A 34 -23.31 -12.14 5.48
N GLU A 35 -23.20 -13.06 6.43
CA GLU A 35 -24.11 -14.20 6.55
C GLU A 35 -25.55 -13.75 6.82
N VAL A 36 -25.74 -12.82 7.76
CA VAL A 36 -27.04 -12.23 8.09
C VAL A 36 -27.61 -11.48 6.88
N ASP A 37 -26.83 -10.61 6.24
CA ASP A 37 -27.27 -9.85 5.07
C ASP A 37 -27.71 -10.79 3.93
N THR A 38 -26.91 -11.82 3.65
CA THR A 38 -27.22 -12.79 2.59
C THR A 38 -28.45 -13.62 2.92
N THR A 39 -28.63 -14.01 4.18
CA THR A 39 -29.77 -14.81 4.63
C THR A 39 -31.06 -14.00 4.59
N LEU A 40 -31.02 -12.75 5.07
CA LEU A 40 -32.16 -11.84 5.01
C LEU A 40 -32.53 -11.51 3.57
N GLN A 41 -31.56 -11.27 2.69
CA GLN A 41 -31.82 -11.00 1.28
C GLN A 41 -32.49 -12.22 0.62
N ARG A 42 -31.97 -13.44 0.85
CA ARG A 42 -32.62 -14.67 0.36
C ARG A 42 -34.05 -14.85 0.88
N PHE A 43 -34.29 -14.53 2.15
CA PHE A 43 -35.63 -14.61 2.74
C PHE A 43 -36.59 -13.61 2.08
N ILE A 44 -36.12 -12.38 1.85
CA ILE A 44 -36.87 -11.32 1.16
C ILE A 44 -37.22 -11.75 -0.26
N ASP A 45 -36.22 -12.14 -1.05
CA ASP A 45 -36.40 -12.50 -2.46
C ASP A 45 -37.33 -13.73 -2.61
N GLY A 46 -37.36 -14.62 -1.61
CA GLY A 46 -38.20 -15.82 -1.61
C GLY A 46 -39.66 -15.60 -1.14
N HIS A 47 -39.92 -14.61 -0.29
CA HIS A 47 -41.25 -14.43 0.34
C HIS A 47 -41.97 -13.12 -0.02
N PHE A 48 -41.26 -12.10 -0.50
CA PHE A 48 -41.79 -10.77 -0.77
C PHE A 48 -41.61 -10.38 -2.25
N GLN A 49 -42.27 -11.12 -3.15
CA GLN A 49 -42.19 -10.87 -4.60
C GLN A 49 -43.06 -9.70 -5.06
N ASP A 50 -44.20 -9.48 -4.39
CA ASP A 50 -45.16 -8.43 -4.73
C ASP A 50 -44.98 -7.14 -3.89
N THR A 51 -43.93 -7.07 -3.06
CA THR A 51 -43.71 -5.96 -2.13
C THR A 51 -42.24 -5.59 -2.07
N ASN A 52 -41.94 -4.29 -2.13
CA ASN A 52 -40.57 -3.81 -1.99
C ASN A 52 -40.08 -3.93 -0.54
N ALA A 53 -39.17 -4.87 -0.28
CA ALA A 53 -38.50 -5.02 1.00
C ALA A 53 -37.00 -4.71 0.86
N THR A 54 -36.50 -3.80 1.70
CA THR A 54 -35.11 -3.34 1.67
C THR A 54 -34.45 -3.44 3.03
N ILE A 55 -33.22 -3.97 3.06
CA ILE A 55 -32.39 -4.06 4.26
C ILE A 55 -31.64 -2.75 4.46
N THR A 56 -31.75 -2.14 5.65
CA THR A 56 -31.05 -0.91 6.00
C THR A 56 -30.56 -0.94 7.46
N GLY A 57 -29.93 0.14 7.91
CA GLY A 57 -29.40 0.30 9.26
C GLY A 57 -27.89 0.15 9.36
N MET A 58 -27.36 0.38 10.56
CA MET A 58 -25.92 0.49 10.80
C MET A 58 -25.15 -0.79 10.42
N ALA A 59 -25.73 -1.98 10.64
CA ALA A 59 -25.12 -3.25 10.25
C ALA A 59 -24.87 -3.36 8.74
N LYS A 60 -25.85 -2.94 7.91
CA LYS A 60 -25.73 -2.91 6.45
C LYS A 60 -24.71 -1.87 6.00
N ILE A 61 -24.74 -0.68 6.59
CA ILE A 61 -23.79 0.41 6.28
C ILE A 61 -22.36 -0.05 6.60
N LEU A 62 -22.13 -0.63 7.77
CA LEU A 62 -20.81 -1.13 8.19
C LEU A 62 -20.27 -2.20 7.23
N LEU A 63 -21.14 -3.11 6.78
CA LEU A 63 -20.77 -4.12 5.78
C LEU A 63 -20.39 -3.50 4.43
N ILE A 64 -21.18 -2.53 3.94
CA ILE A 64 -20.90 -1.84 2.67
C ILE A 64 -19.57 -1.08 2.78
N VAL A 65 -19.37 -0.31 3.86
CA VAL A 65 -18.12 0.43 4.10
C VAL A 65 -16.93 -0.52 4.17
N ARG A 66 -17.04 -1.64 4.90
CA ARG A 66 -15.98 -2.65 4.96
C ARG A 66 -15.62 -3.19 3.58
N ASN A 67 -16.62 -3.56 2.78
CA ASN A 67 -16.38 -4.07 1.42
C ASN A 67 -15.76 -3.00 0.51
N MET A 68 -16.18 -1.74 0.65
CA MET A 68 -15.57 -0.62 -0.06
C MET A 68 -14.11 -0.41 0.34
N VAL A 69 -13.77 -0.51 1.63
CA VAL A 69 -12.40 -0.41 2.12
C VAL A 69 -11.54 -1.54 1.57
N VAL A 70 -11.99 -2.79 1.66
CA VAL A 70 -11.23 -3.94 1.14
C VAL A 70 -11.00 -3.80 -0.36
N ARG A 71 -12.05 -3.51 -1.13
CA ARG A 71 -11.91 -3.31 -2.59
C ARG A 71 -11.04 -2.12 -2.93
N GLY A 72 -11.22 -1.00 -2.23
CA GLY A 72 -10.44 0.23 -2.40
C GLY A 72 -8.96 0.00 -2.10
N GLN A 73 -8.65 -0.77 -1.05
CA GLN A 73 -7.29 -1.17 -0.69
C GLN A 73 -6.60 -1.95 -1.82
N PHE A 74 -7.25 -3.01 -2.33
CA PHE A 74 -6.68 -3.80 -3.44
C PHE A 74 -6.51 -2.95 -4.70
N MET A 75 -7.51 -2.16 -5.07
CA MET A 75 -7.44 -1.28 -6.24
C MET A 75 -6.34 -0.22 -6.08
N SER A 76 -6.19 0.35 -4.90
CA SER A 76 -5.16 1.35 -4.59
C SER A 76 -3.75 0.75 -4.71
N ILE A 77 -3.50 -0.42 -4.13
CA ILE A 77 -2.19 -1.08 -4.19
C ILE A 77 -1.83 -1.42 -5.63
N ILE A 78 -2.73 -2.09 -6.36
CA ILE A 78 -2.46 -2.51 -7.74
C ILE A 78 -2.24 -1.30 -8.63
N THR A 79 -3.12 -0.30 -8.56
CA THR A 79 -3.02 0.91 -9.38
C THR A 79 -1.75 1.68 -9.06
N SER A 80 -1.40 1.83 -7.77
CA SER A 80 -0.19 2.54 -7.35
C SER A 80 1.08 1.82 -7.79
N LEU A 81 1.14 0.49 -7.65
CA LEU A 81 2.30 -0.30 -8.10
C LEU A 81 2.48 -0.23 -9.62
N VAL A 82 1.39 -0.34 -10.39
CA VAL A 82 1.43 -0.19 -11.86
C VAL A 82 1.87 1.21 -12.25
N LEU A 83 1.33 2.24 -11.60
CA LEU A 83 1.66 3.63 -11.89
C LEU A 83 3.13 3.92 -11.56
N ILE A 84 3.61 3.47 -10.40
CA ILE A 84 5.01 3.62 -10.01
C ILE A 84 5.93 2.86 -10.95
N TRP A 85 5.58 1.64 -11.33
CA TRP A 85 6.36 0.89 -12.32
C TRP A 85 6.44 1.63 -13.66
N LEU A 86 5.35 2.23 -14.12
CA LEU A 86 5.31 3.03 -15.35
C LEU A 86 6.16 4.29 -15.22
N LEU A 87 6.02 5.03 -14.11
CA LEU A 87 6.79 6.25 -13.84
C LEU A 87 8.30 5.98 -13.74
N THR A 88 8.69 4.94 -13.01
CA THR A 88 10.10 4.54 -12.87
C THR A 88 10.66 3.98 -14.18
N THR A 89 9.85 3.28 -14.97
CA THR A 89 10.20 2.87 -16.35
C THR A 89 10.46 4.07 -17.24
N LEU A 90 9.62 5.11 -17.17
CA LEU A 90 9.81 6.36 -17.91
C LEU A 90 11.07 7.10 -17.45
N LEU A 91 11.26 7.24 -16.14
CA LEU A 91 12.39 7.91 -15.51
C LEU A 91 13.72 7.26 -15.92
N PHE A 92 13.80 5.94 -15.85
CA PHE A 92 15.02 5.21 -16.15
C PHE A 92 15.15 4.79 -17.62
N ARG A 93 14.09 4.99 -18.42
CA ARG A 93 13.94 4.52 -19.80
C ARG A 93 14.21 3.01 -19.95
N SER A 94 13.81 2.23 -18.95
CA SER A 94 14.05 0.78 -18.91
C SER A 94 13.01 0.08 -18.03
N PRO A 95 12.17 -0.82 -18.58
CA PRO A 95 11.14 -1.52 -17.80
C PRO A 95 11.74 -2.47 -16.76
N ILE A 96 12.94 -3.00 -17.02
CA ILE A 96 13.68 -3.85 -16.09
C ILE A 96 14.13 -3.05 -14.87
N LEU A 97 14.61 -1.82 -15.07
CA LEU A 97 14.99 -0.95 -13.95
C LEU A 97 13.77 -0.45 -13.18
N GLY A 98 12.66 -0.20 -13.87
CA GLY A 98 11.38 0.07 -13.21
C GLY A 98 10.95 -1.09 -12.30
N LEU A 99 11.10 -2.33 -12.76
CA LEU A 99 10.78 -3.52 -11.96
C LEU A 99 11.71 -3.69 -10.74
N TYR A 100 13.00 -3.40 -10.89
CA TYR A 100 13.92 -3.44 -9.75
C TYR A 100 13.62 -2.33 -8.74
N CYS A 101 13.15 -1.18 -9.21
CA CYS A 101 12.72 -0.09 -8.33
C CYS A 101 11.49 -0.46 -7.48
N THR A 102 10.58 -1.30 -8.00
CA THR A 102 9.38 -1.71 -7.27
C THR A 102 9.63 -2.89 -6.31
N ALA A 103 10.71 -3.66 -6.49
CA ALA A 103 10.98 -4.84 -5.64
C ALA A 103 11.16 -4.51 -4.14
N PRO A 104 11.95 -3.51 -3.73
CA PRO A 104 12.02 -3.06 -2.32
C PRO A 104 10.67 -2.62 -1.76
N LEU A 105 9.84 -1.99 -2.60
CA LEU A 105 8.53 -1.51 -2.21
C LEU A 105 7.57 -2.68 -1.93
N PHE A 106 7.58 -3.72 -2.76
CA PHE A 106 6.80 -4.94 -2.49
C PHE A 106 7.16 -5.56 -1.13
N PHE A 107 8.45 -5.60 -0.79
CA PHE A 107 8.92 -6.09 0.49
C PHE A 107 8.38 -5.24 1.66
N ALA A 108 8.44 -3.91 1.57
CA ALA A 108 7.90 -3.02 2.60
C ALA A 108 6.38 -3.15 2.76
N VAL A 109 5.65 -3.20 1.65
CA VAL A 109 4.18 -3.39 1.67
C VAL A 109 3.81 -4.74 2.29
N PHE A 110 4.53 -5.81 1.94
CA PHE A 110 4.33 -7.11 2.55
C PHE A 110 4.54 -7.08 4.06
N LEU A 111 5.61 -6.43 4.53
CA LEU A 111 5.88 -6.31 5.96
C LEU A 111 4.81 -5.48 6.69
N ASN A 112 4.27 -4.42 6.09
CA ASN A 112 3.13 -3.70 6.68
C ASN A 112 1.92 -4.61 6.89
N PHE A 113 1.52 -5.38 5.87
CA PHE A 113 0.40 -6.30 6.01
C PHE A 113 0.68 -7.44 6.99
N ALA A 114 1.93 -7.91 7.06
CA ALA A 114 2.35 -8.89 8.06
C ALA A 114 2.22 -8.30 9.48
N THR A 115 2.68 -7.08 9.71
CA THR A 115 2.52 -6.38 10.99
C THR A 115 1.06 -6.17 11.34
N MET A 116 0.21 -5.77 10.38
CA MET A 116 -1.23 -5.65 10.61
C MET A 116 -1.85 -6.98 11.05
N GLY A 117 -1.48 -8.08 10.39
CA GLY A 117 -1.95 -9.43 10.74
C GLY A 117 -1.50 -9.87 12.14
N LEU A 118 -0.25 -9.57 12.52
CA LEU A 118 0.31 -9.93 13.84
C LEU A 118 -0.23 -9.07 14.98
N SER A 119 -0.44 -7.77 14.73
CA SER A 119 -0.93 -6.81 15.72
C SER A 119 -2.46 -6.74 15.81
N GLY A 120 -3.18 -7.48 14.96
CA GLY A 120 -4.65 -7.49 14.92
C GLY A 120 -5.27 -6.19 14.40
N ILE A 121 -4.51 -5.40 13.62
CA ILE A 121 -5.00 -4.14 13.03
C ILE A 121 -5.94 -4.49 11.88
N THR A 122 -7.19 -4.06 11.98
CA THR A 122 -8.19 -4.31 10.95
C THR A 122 -8.04 -3.35 9.78
N LEU A 123 -8.46 -3.78 8.60
CA LEU A 123 -8.55 -2.90 7.43
C LEU A 123 -9.64 -1.84 7.66
N SER A 124 -9.22 -0.59 7.59
CA SER A 124 -10.06 0.60 7.74
C SER A 124 -9.71 1.66 6.68
N ILE A 125 -10.49 2.73 6.61
CA ILE A 125 -10.24 3.85 5.70
C ILE A 125 -8.86 4.45 5.96
N GLU A 126 -8.45 4.54 7.22
CA GLU A 126 -7.14 5.05 7.64
C GLU A 126 -6.01 4.17 7.12
N THR A 127 -6.14 2.85 7.21
CA THR A 127 -5.12 1.91 6.67
C THR A 127 -5.04 1.94 5.13
N MET A 128 -6.16 2.23 4.47
CA MET A 128 -6.21 2.40 3.01
C MET A 128 -5.44 3.65 2.56
N VAL A 129 -5.67 4.78 3.23
CA VAL A 129 -4.90 6.01 2.99
C VAL A 129 -3.43 5.78 3.31
N THR A 130 -3.15 5.15 4.45
CA THR A 130 -1.78 4.80 4.89
C THR A 130 -1.03 4.01 3.84
N SER A 131 -1.65 2.98 3.26
CA SER A 131 -1.01 2.15 2.24
C SER A 131 -0.68 2.91 0.96
N SER A 132 -1.57 3.82 0.53
CA SER A 132 -1.30 4.67 -0.63
C SER A 132 -0.12 5.62 -0.38
N LEU A 133 -0.05 6.22 0.82
CA LEU A 133 1.09 7.07 1.23
C LEU A 133 2.38 6.26 1.35
N ALA A 134 2.31 5.11 2.01
CA ALA A 134 3.42 4.19 2.20
C ALA A 134 4.06 3.81 0.85
N ILE A 135 3.24 3.53 -0.15
CA ILE A 135 3.68 3.20 -1.49
C ILE A 135 4.41 4.39 -2.16
N GLY A 136 3.86 5.60 -2.04
CA GLY A 136 4.45 6.80 -2.60
C GLY A 136 5.81 7.13 -1.98
N VAL A 137 5.91 7.16 -0.66
CA VAL A 137 7.16 7.54 0.02
C VAL A 137 8.18 6.38 0.02
N GLY A 138 7.72 5.12 0.01
CA GLY A 138 8.61 3.94 0.04
C GLY A 138 9.43 3.74 -1.23
N VAL A 139 8.92 4.13 -2.41
CA VAL A 139 9.66 3.97 -3.66
C VAL A 139 10.85 4.93 -3.79
N ASP A 140 10.79 6.09 -3.12
CA ASP A 140 11.80 7.14 -3.27
C ASP A 140 13.21 6.67 -2.93
N TYR A 141 13.37 5.78 -1.95
CA TYR A 141 14.67 5.22 -1.59
C TYR A 141 15.25 4.33 -2.69
N ALA A 142 14.39 3.54 -3.36
CA ALA A 142 14.82 2.76 -4.51
C ALA A 142 15.21 3.69 -5.66
N ILE A 143 14.41 4.72 -5.96
CA ILE A 143 14.73 5.70 -7.01
C ILE A 143 16.07 6.38 -6.72
N HIS A 144 16.26 6.88 -5.50
CA HIS A 144 17.47 7.58 -5.08
C HIS A 144 18.70 6.66 -5.17
N PHE A 145 18.60 5.42 -4.70
CA PHE A 145 19.68 4.45 -4.80
C PHE A 145 20.05 4.16 -6.25
N ILE A 146 19.06 3.86 -7.10
CA ILE A 146 19.29 3.50 -8.51
C ILE A 146 19.88 4.69 -9.29
N HIS A 147 19.42 5.91 -8.99
CA HIS A 147 19.95 7.12 -9.61
C HIS A 147 21.43 7.30 -9.26
N ALA A 148 21.77 7.29 -7.98
CA ALA A 148 23.15 7.42 -7.50
C ALA A 148 24.04 6.28 -8.02
N TYR A 149 23.53 5.06 -8.08
CA TYR A 149 24.25 3.92 -8.64
C TYR A 149 24.60 4.11 -10.12
N ARG A 150 23.65 4.59 -10.93
CA ARG A 150 23.92 4.88 -12.35
C ARG A 150 24.96 5.97 -12.54
N GLU A 151 24.97 6.98 -11.67
CA GLU A 151 25.99 8.03 -11.69
C GLU A 151 27.37 7.45 -11.35
N GLN A 152 27.46 6.63 -10.31
CA GLN A 152 28.72 5.99 -9.91
C GLN A 152 29.24 5.04 -10.98
N VAL A 153 28.39 4.22 -11.62
CA VAL A 153 28.80 3.33 -12.73
C VAL A 153 29.38 4.14 -13.90
N ARG A 154 28.84 5.32 -14.22
CA ARG A 154 29.41 6.19 -15.26
C ARG A 154 30.79 6.71 -14.89
N ARG A 155 31.05 6.95 -13.60
CA ARG A 155 32.34 7.44 -13.08
C ARG A 155 33.38 6.34 -12.97
N THR A 156 33.05 5.22 -12.31
CA THR A 156 34.01 4.15 -12.00
C THR A 156 34.23 3.19 -13.17
N GLY A 157 33.23 2.99 -14.03
CA GLY A 157 33.25 1.95 -15.07
C GLY A 157 33.20 0.53 -14.50
N ASP A 158 32.99 0.36 -13.20
CA ASP A 158 32.93 -0.93 -12.52
C ASP A 158 31.68 -1.03 -11.64
N LEU A 159 30.96 -2.14 -11.76
CA LEU A 159 29.68 -2.37 -11.09
C LEU A 159 29.85 -2.56 -9.58
N GLU A 160 30.89 -3.25 -9.15
CA GLU A 160 31.14 -3.54 -7.72
C GLU A 160 31.60 -2.28 -6.98
N SER A 161 32.59 -1.58 -7.54
CA SER A 161 33.08 -0.30 -7.02
C SER A 161 32.00 0.77 -6.97
N ALA A 162 31.09 0.77 -7.96
CA ALA A 162 29.94 1.67 -7.97
C ALA A 162 28.96 1.36 -6.83
N VAL A 163 28.67 0.08 -6.55
CA VAL A 163 27.79 -0.28 -5.42
C VAL A 163 28.39 0.22 -4.11
N LEU A 164 29.67 -0.05 -3.86
CA LEU A 164 30.35 0.39 -2.63
C LEU A 164 30.32 1.92 -2.47
N SER A 165 30.57 2.65 -3.56
CA SER A 165 30.55 4.11 -3.57
C SER A 165 29.14 4.67 -3.35
N THR A 166 28.12 4.05 -3.93
CA THR A 166 26.70 4.39 -3.68
C THR A 166 26.31 4.12 -2.24
N MET A 167 26.77 3.03 -1.63
CA MET A 167 26.49 2.71 -0.23
C MET A 167 27.11 3.72 0.74
N GLY A 168 28.34 4.16 0.47
CA GLY A 168 29.00 5.19 1.30
C GLY A 168 28.35 6.58 1.21
N THR A 169 27.69 6.91 0.09
CA THR A 169 27.13 8.24 -0.18
C THR A 169 25.61 8.27 -0.10
N ALA A 170 24.92 7.82 -1.15
CA ALA A 170 23.46 7.79 -1.17
C ALA A 170 22.89 6.83 -0.11
N GLY A 171 23.59 5.73 0.21
CA GLY A 171 23.18 4.79 1.24
C GLY A 171 23.08 5.42 2.63
N THR A 172 24.11 6.17 3.04
CA THR A 172 24.11 6.90 4.32
C THR A 172 23.03 7.98 4.36
N ALA A 173 22.81 8.70 3.24
CA ALA A 173 21.74 9.67 3.10
C ALA A 173 20.34 9.04 3.23
N ILE A 174 20.13 7.85 2.63
CA ILE A 174 18.88 7.09 2.71
C ILE A 174 18.61 6.65 4.15
N VAL A 175 19.61 6.12 4.86
CA VAL A 175 19.45 5.71 6.27
C VAL A 175 19.04 6.90 7.12
N PHE A 176 19.76 8.03 7.02
CA PHE A 176 19.47 9.22 7.80
C PHE A 176 18.05 9.74 7.55
N ASN A 177 17.67 9.86 6.26
CA ASN A 177 16.32 10.28 5.87
C ASN A 177 15.25 9.33 6.43
N SER A 178 15.43 8.02 6.28
CA SER A 178 14.47 7.03 6.75
C SER A 178 14.23 7.11 8.25
N ILE A 179 15.28 7.31 9.06
CA ILE A 179 15.16 7.47 10.51
C ILE A 179 14.46 8.79 10.84
N THR A 180 14.87 9.90 10.23
CA THR A 180 14.26 11.21 10.50
C THR A 180 12.77 11.22 10.17
N VAL A 181 12.37 10.70 9.00
CA VAL A 181 10.96 10.65 8.59
C VAL A 181 10.17 9.64 9.42
N ALA A 182 10.76 8.49 9.75
CA ALA A 182 10.12 7.52 10.64
C ALA A 182 9.84 8.11 12.02
N LEU A 183 10.77 8.89 12.59
CA LEU A 183 10.55 9.62 13.84
C LEU A 183 9.46 10.68 13.70
N GLY A 184 9.37 11.36 12.55
CA GLY A 184 8.27 12.27 12.25
C GLY A 184 6.90 11.59 12.30
N PHE A 185 6.77 10.42 11.67
CA PHE A 185 5.54 9.62 11.74
C PHE A 185 5.30 9.00 13.13
N ALA A 186 6.36 8.70 13.88
CA ALA A 186 6.24 8.16 15.24
C ALA A 186 5.54 9.13 16.20
N ILE A 187 5.61 10.45 15.96
CA ILE A 187 4.85 11.44 16.75
C ILE A 187 3.35 11.17 16.69
N MET A 188 2.83 10.66 15.56
CA MET A 188 1.41 10.34 15.40
C MET A 188 0.96 9.19 16.30
N MET A 189 1.88 8.37 16.80
CA MET A 189 1.59 7.31 17.77
C MET A 189 1.14 7.86 19.13
N LEU A 190 1.35 9.16 19.40
CA LEU A 190 0.86 9.83 20.60
C LEU A 190 -0.63 10.21 20.51
N SER A 191 -1.27 9.98 19.36
CA SER A 191 -2.69 10.30 19.18
C SER A 191 -3.59 9.38 19.99
N THR A 192 -4.63 9.95 20.58
CA THR A 192 -5.71 9.19 21.23
C THR A 192 -6.64 8.51 20.22
N PHE A 193 -6.61 8.95 18.96
CA PHE A 193 -7.40 8.35 17.90
C PHE A 193 -6.63 7.19 17.25
N LYS A 194 -7.10 5.95 17.49
CA LYS A 194 -6.42 4.72 17.07
C LYS A 194 -6.09 4.65 15.58
N GLY A 195 -6.92 5.22 14.72
CA GLY A 195 -6.63 5.29 13.28
C GLY A 195 -5.35 6.08 12.96
N VAL A 196 -5.13 7.20 13.65
CA VAL A 196 -3.94 8.05 13.49
C VAL A 196 -2.72 7.41 14.13
N GLU A 197 -2.88 6.78 15.30
CA GLU A 197 -1.81 6.00 15.95
C GLU A 197 -1.28 4.90 15.04
N HIS A 198 -2.18 4.07 14.47
CA HIS A 198 -1.80 3.00 13.54
C HIS A 198 -1.17 3.54 12.26
N MET A 199 -1.68 4.65 11.72
CA MET A 199 -1.08 5.29 10.55
C MET A 199 0.36 5.71 10.80
N GLY A 200 0.64 6.35 11.94
CA GLY A 200 2.01 6.73 12.32
C GLY A 200 2.95 5.54 12.40
N MET A 201 2.53 4.49 13.08
CA MET A 201 3.31 3.26 13.23
C MET A 201 3.59 2.59 11.88
N LEU A 202 2.57 2.43 11.03
CA LEU A 202 2.72 1.77 9.73
C LEU A 202 3.56 2.60 8.75
N LEU A 203 3.39 3.92 8.71
CA LEU A 203 4.23 4.79 7.88
C LEU A 203 5.69 4.80 8.36
N GLY A 204 5.92 4.88 9.67
CA GLY A 204 7.26 4.76 10.25
C GLY A 204 7.92 3.44 9.91
N LEU A 205 7.19 2.32 10.05
CA LEU A 205 7.66 0.99 9.66
C LEU A 205 7.98 0.93 8.16
N THR A 206 7.13 1.52 7.32
CA THR A 206 7.35 1.59 5.87
C THR A 206 8.66 2.28 5.54
N MET A 207 9.00 3.38 6.22
CA MET A 207 10.23 4.13 5.95
C MET A 207 11.46 3.26 6.19
N ILE A 208 11.51 2.61 7.35
CA ILE A 208 12.62 1.76 7.74
C ILE A 208 12.73 0.53 6.83
N THR A 209 11.60 -0.14 6.57
CA THR A 209 11.58 -1.36 5.75
C THR A 209 11.84 -1.09 4.28
N SER A 210 11.39 0.05 3.74
CA SER A 210 11.67 0.45 2.35
C SER A 210 13.13 0.85 2.17
N ALA A 211 13.69 1.60 3.13
CA ALA A 211 15.12 1.92 3.13
C ALA A 211 15.97 0.65 3.23
N PHE A 212 15.64 -0.24 4.18
CA PHE A 212 16.32 -1.53 4.31
C PHE A 212 16.22 -2.35 3.02
N GLY A 213 15.04 -2.45 2.43
CA GLY A 213 14.83 -3.13 1.15
C GLY A 213 15.67 -2.50 0.03
N ALA A 214 15.69 -1.18 -0.09
CA ALA A 214 16.45 -0.49 -1.14
C ALA A 214 17.96 -0.68 -0.99
N LEU A 215 18.47 -0.71 0.25
CA LEU A 215 19.89 -0.87 0.54
C LEU A 215 20.36 -2.33 0.54
N THR A 216 19.45 -3.31 0.50
CA THR A 216 19.80 -4.75 0.47
C THR A 216 19.42 -5.40 -0.85
N ILE A 217 18.16 -5.26 -1.28
CA ILE A 217 17.62 -5.90 -2.48
C ILE A 217 18.23 -5.27 -3.74
N ASN A 218 18.34 -3.94 -3.83
CA ASN A 218 18.86 -3.31 -5.06
C ASN A 218 20.33 -3.68 -5.36
N PRO A 219 21.29 -3.58 -4.40
CA PRO A 219 22.66 -4.03 -4.66
C PRO A 219 22.72 -5.48 -5.16
N VAL A 220 21.97 -6.39 -4.52
CA VAL A 220 21.95 -7.81 -4.88
C VAL A 220 21.40 -8.01 -6.30
N LEU A 221 20.29 -7.34 -6.64
CA LEU A 221 19.72 -7.39 -7.99
C LEU A 221 20.72 -6.88 -9.04
N PHE A 222 21.48 -5.81 -8.74
CA PHE A 222 22.43 -5.25 -9.69
C PHE A 222 23.69 -6.09 -9.89
N LEU A 223 24.23 -6.68 -8.82
CA LEU A 223 25.43 -7.51 -8.89
C LEU A 223 25.16 -8.86 -9.58
N ILE A 224 23.99 -9.45 -9.33
CA ILE A 224 23.62 -10.76 -9.91
C ILE A 224 23.10 -10.61 -11.34
N LEU A 225 22.12 -9.72 -11.55
CA LEU A 225 21.39 -9.68 -12.83
C LEU A 225 22.05 -8.74 -13.86
N LYS A 226 23.02 -7.92 -13.45
CA LYS A 226 23.83 -7.01 -14.29
C LYS A 226 23.00 -6.41 -15.44
N PRO A 227 21.97 -5.60 -15.13
CA PRO A 227 20.99 -5.19 -16.13
C PRO A 227 21.67 -4.44 -17.29
N ARG A 228 21.35 -4.85 -18.52
CA ARG A 228 21.93 -4.27 -19.76
C ARG A 228 21.83 -2.75 -19.81
N ALA A 229 20.78 -2.17 -19.24
CA ALA A 229 20.59 -0.72 -19.16
C ALA A 229 21.68 -0.01 -18.35
N ILE A 230 22.27 -0.67 -17.36
CA ILE A 230 23.37 -0.16 -16.53
C ILE A 230 24.72 -0.56 -17.14
N THR A 231 24.87 -1.80 -17.61
CA THR A 231 26.13 -2.26 -18.23
C THR A 231 26.52 -1.42 -19.45
N LYS A 232 25.55 -0.92 -20.23
CA LYS A 232 25.81 0.02 -21.33
C LYS A 232 26.52 1.31 -20.89
N LEU A 233 26.34 1.73 -19.62
CA LEU A 233 26.95 2.96 -19.09
C LEU A 233 28.46 2.83 -18.85
N ILE A 234 28.97 1.60 -18.67
CA ILE A 234 30.39 1.33 -18.50
C ILE A 234 31.19 1.74 -19.75
N GLY A 235 30.62 1.51 -20.95
CA GLY A 235 31.24 1.89 -22.22
C GLY A 235 31.30 3.42 -22.46
N SER A 236 30.51 4.20 -21.71
CA SER A 236 30.49 5.67 -21.77
C SER A 236 31.32 6.35 -20.68
N SER A 237 32.06 5.59 -19.87
CA SER A 237 32.89 6.16 -18.81
C SER A 237 34.10 6.92 -19.40
N PRO A 238 34.49 8.08 -18.84
CA PRO A 238 35.60 8.90 -19.35
C PRO A 238 36.91 8.12 -19.53
N GLY A 239 37.23 7.21 -18.61
CA GLY A 239 38.43 6.37 -18.69
C GLY A 239 38.41 5.37 -19.86
N ASN A 240 37.23 4.91 -20.26
CA ASN A 240 37.05 4.00 -21.40
C ASN A 240 36.92 4.75 -22.74
N GLN A 241 36.44 6.00 -22.72
CA GLN A 241 36.45 6.89 -23.88
C GLN A 241 37.87 7.35 -24.22
N ALA A 242 38.67 7.78 -23.24
CA ALA A 242 40.08 8.13 -23.44
C ALA A 242 40.89 6.96 -24.04
N LYS A 243 40.60 5.72 -23.60
CA LYS A 243 41.22 4.49 -24.13
C LYS A 243 40.74 4.12 -25.54
N ARG A 244 39.51 4.51 -25.92
CA ARG A 244 38.96 4.31 -27.28
C ARG A 244 39.42 5.36 -28.28
N GLU A 245 39.68 6.58 -27.83
CA GLU A 245 40.15 7.70 -28.66
C GLU A 245 41.68 7.73 -28.82
N GLY A 246 42.38 6.72 -28.31
CA GLY A 246 43.84 6.60 -28.44
C GLY A 246 44.62 7.68 -27.67
N LEU A 247 44.01 8.29 -26.66
CA LEU A 247 44.52 9.46 -25.92
C LEU A 247 45.33 9.11 -24.66
N THR A 248 45.83 7.88 -24.55
CA THR A 248 46.81 7.50 -23.50
C THR A 248 48.18 7.22 -24.14
N PRO A 249 49.28 7.75 -23.59
CA PRO A 249 50.63 7.42 -24.03
C PRO A 249 50.96 5.92 -23.84
#